data_AF-A0A7S2F6Q6-F1
#
_entry.id   AF-A0A7S2F6Q6-F1
#
_cell.length_a   1.000
_cell.length_b   1.000
_cell.length_c   1.000
_cell.angle_alpha   90.00
_cell.angle_beta   90.00
_cell.angle_gamma   90.00
#
_symmetry.space_group_name_H-M   'P 1'
#
loop_
_entity.id
_entity.type
_entity.pdbx_description
1 polymer ?
#
loop_
_entity_poly.entity_id
_entity_poly.type
_entity_poly.pdbx_seq_one_letter_code
_entity_poly.pdbx_strand_id
1 'polypeptide(L)'
;MSVGEKVECRYGRGAQFFPGRVESIGSDGTFEIVYDDSDKESGVVRRRLKRAGDRQGLKLSVDEAVDAKCSSQNDEVMPGRVVRIDGENAYEVEFESGIRETMERKYIFAMHSSGIGNGASAVKANNADESRK
;
A
#
# COMPACT_ATOMS: atom_id res chain seq x y z
N MET A 1 -8.68 -4.94 -11.84
CA MET A 1 -8.23 -6.26 -11.36
C MET A 1 -9.44 -7.14 -11.29
N SER A 2 -9.32 -8.31 -11.89
CA SER A 2 -10.39 -9.29 -12.01
C SER A 2 -9.84 -10.67 -11.67
N VAL A 3 -10.72 -11.59 -11.27
CA VAL A 3 -10.35 -13.00 -11.07
C VAL A 3 -9.71 -13.57 -12.35
N GLY A 4 -8.60 -14.28 -12.18
CA GLY A 4 -7.79 -14.82 -13.25
C GLY A 4 -6.79 -13.83 -13.86
N GLU A 5 -6.75 -12.55 -13.45
CA GLU A 5 -5.78 -11.58 -13.98
C GLU A 5 -4.36 -11.89 -13.48
N LYS A 6 -3.37 -11.78 -14.39
CA LYS A 6 -1.95 -11.89 -14.03
C LYS A 6 -1.51 -10.61 -13.34
N VAL A 7 -0.96 -10.76 -12.15
CA VAL A 7 -0.54 -9.66 -11.29
C VAL A 7 0.81 -10.00 -10.68
N GLU A 8 1.56 -8.98 -10.26
CA GLU A 8 2.72 -9.18 -9.41
C GLU A 8 2.31 -8.82 -7.99
N CYS A 9 2.57 -9.71 -7.03
CA CYS A 9 2.21 -9.54 -5.63
C CYS A 9 3.44 -9.60 -4.74
N ARG A 10 3.50 -8.77 -3.70
CA ARG A 10 4.52 -8.91 -2.65
C ARG A 10 4.10 -9.99 -1.67
N TYR A 11 5.00 -10.94 -1.42
CA TYR A 11 4.77 -12.01 -0.46
C TYR A 11 5.10 -11.56 0.96
N GLY A 12 4.14 -11.71 1.89
CA GLY A 12 4.29 -11.37 3.30
C GLY A 12 4.71 -9.91 3.54
N ARG A 13 5.90 -9.72 4.15
CA ARG A 13 6.52 -8.41 4.42
C ARG A 13 7.71 -8.12 3.51
N GLY A 14 7.83 -8.83 2.39
CA GLY A 14 8.89 -8.60 1.42
C GLY A 14 8.66 -7.33 0.59
N ALA A 15 9.76 -6.69 0.16
CA ALA A 15 9.74 -5.63 -0.85
C ALA A 15 9.68 -6.17 -2.29
N GLN A 16 9.91 -7.47 -2.47
CA GLN A 16 10.00 -8.11 -3.77
C GLN A 16 8.62 -8.53 -4.27
N PHE A 17 8.35 -8.23 -5.54
CA PHE A 17 7.14 -8.67 -6.23
C PHE A 17 7.41 -10.00 -6.92
N PHE A 18 6.47 -10.93 -6.74
CA PHE A 18 6.48 -12.24 -7.38
C PHE A 18 5.30 -12.34 -8.35
N PRO A 19 5.49 -12.98 -9.51
CA PRO A 19 4.40 -13.20 -10.44
C PRO A 19 3.35 -14.14 -9.82
N GLY A 20 2.10 -13.75 -9.94
CA GLY A 20 0.97 -14.52 -9.47
C GLY A 20 -0.30 -14.22 -10.28
N ARG A 21 -1.39 -14.82 -9.83
CA ARG A 21 -2.71 -14.66 -10.44
C ARG A 21 -3.75 -14.43 -9.36
N VAL A 22 -4.68 -13.52 -9.62
CA VAL A 22 -5.84 -13.32 -8.74
C VAL A 22 -6.72 -14.57 -8.81
N GLU A 23 -6.84 -15.29 -7.71
CA GLU A 23 -7.74 -16.44 -7.57
C GLU A 23 -9.16 -16.00 -7.25
N SER A 24 -9.30 -15.09 -6.28
CA SER A 24 -10.58 -14.60 -5.78
C SER A 24 -10.47 -13.15 -5.32
N ILE A 25 -11.61 -12.45 -5.28
CA ILE A 25 -11.71 -11.08 -4.79
C ILE A 25 -12.73 -11.08 -3.66
N GLY A 26 -12.29 -10.71 -2.47
CA GLY A 26 -13.16 -10.55 -1.31
C GLY A 26 -14.01 -9.28 -1.42
N SER A 27 -15.21 -9.32 -0.86
CA SER A 27 -16.13 -8.18 -0.82
C SER A 27 -15.55 -6.98 -0.04
N ASP A 28 -14.63 -7.23 0.88
CA ASP A 28 -13.92 -6.21 1.67
C ASP A 28 -12.82 -5.47 0.89
N GLY A 29 -12.59 -5.84 -0.38
CA GLY A 29 -11.53 -5.25 -1.22
C GLY A 29 -10.15 -5.89 -1.02
N THR A 30 -10.10 -7.04 -0.35
CA THR A 30 -8.92 -7.92 -0.31
C THR A 30 -8.94 -8.89 -1.48
N PHE A 31 -7.77 -9.40 -1.85
CA PHE A 31 -7.57 -10.29 -2.97
C PHE A 31 -6.89 -11.56 -2.50
N GLU A 32 -7.19 -12.67 -3.16
CA GLU A 32 -6.47 -13.93 -2.99
C GLU A 32 -5.59 -14.15 -4.21
N ILE A 33 -4.28 -14.32 -3.98
CA ILE A 33 -3.29 -14.50 -5.04
C ILE A 33 -2.70 -15.90 -4.95
N VAL A 34 -2.66 -16.58 -6.10
CA VAL A 34 -1.93 -17.84 -6.29
C VAL A 34 -0.64 -17.53 -7.03
N TYR A 35 0.49 -17.87 -6.42
CA TYR A 35 1.82 -17.76 -7.02
C TYR A 35 2.12 -19.00 -7.88
N ASP A 36 3.14 -18.90 -8.74
CA ASP A 36 3.52 -19.99 -9.65
C ASP A 36 4.02 -21.24 -8.90
N ASP A 37 4.58 -21.06 -7.69
CA ASP A 37 5.09 -22.14 -6.83
C ASP A 37 3.97 -22.89 -6.06
N SER A 38 2.70 -22.69 -6.43
CA SER A 38 1.49 -23.20 -5.74
C SER A 38 1.19 -22.62 -4.36
N ASP A 39 2.03 -21.70 -3.86
CA ASP A 39 1.71 -20.90 -2.68
C ASP A 39 0.55 -19.94 -2.92
N LYS A 40 -0.23 -19.68 -1.87
CA LYS A 40 -1.39 -18.79 -1.91
C LYS A 40 -1.35 -17.79 -0.76
N GLU A 41 -1.70 -16.54 -1.05
CA GLU A 41 -1.86 -15.51 -0.03
C GLU A 41 -3.26 -14.91 -0.12
N SER A 42 -4.01 -15.04 0.97
CA SER A 42 -5.34 -14.46 1.13
C SER A 42 -5.25 -13.18 1.95
N GLY A 43 -6.17 -12.23 1.73
CA GLY A 43 -6.16 -10.95 2.44
C GLY A 43 -5.19 -9.92 1.84
N VAL A 44 -4.74 -10.13 0.59
CA VAL A 44 -3.81 -9.22 -0.07
C VAL A 44 -4.53 -7.93 -0.44
N VAL A 45 -4.08 -6.80 0.08
CA VAL A 45 -4.64 -5.50 -0.28
C VAL A 45 -4.18 -5.06 -1.67
N ARG A 46 -5.01 -4.25 -2.36
CA ARG A 46 -4.72 -3.73 -3.71
C ARG A 46 -3.35 -3.07 -3.85
N ARG A 47 -2.82 -2.46 -2.78
CA ARG A 47 -1.52 -1.78 -2.72
C ARG A 47 -0.32 -2.73 -2.80
N ARG A 48 -0.49 -4.00 -2.42
CA ARG A 48 0.53 -5.05 -2.59
C ARG A 48 0.53 -5.67 -3.98
N LEU A 49 -0.44 -5.28 -4.82
CA LEU A 49 -0.61 -5.80 -6.16
C LEU A 49 -0.22 -4.79 -7.23
N LYS A 50 0.45 -5.28 -8.26
CA LYS A 50 0.86 -4.52 -9.43
C LYS A 50 0.38 -5.23 -10.70
N ARG A 51 -0.26 -4.49 -11.62
CA ARG A 51 -0.56 -5.01 -12.97
C ARG A 51 0.61 -4.74 -13.90
N ALA A 52 0.67 -5.49 -14.99
CA ALA A 52 1.55 -5.19 -16.09
C ALA A 52 1.30 -3.75 -16.59
N GLY A 53 2.31 -2.88 -16.48
CA GLY A 53 2.23 -1.47 -16.86
C GLY A 53 1.80 -0.50 -15.75
N ASP A 54 1.36 -0.98 -14.59
CA ASP A 54 1.10 -0.10 -13.45
C ASP A 54 2.43 0.46 -12.89
N ARG A 55 2.44 1.75 -12.56
CA ARG A 55 3.55 2.43 -11.90
C ARG A 55 3.10 2.93 -10.54
N GLN A 56 4.02 3.02 -9.60
CA GLN A 56 3.74 3.73 -8.36
C GLN A 56 3.57 5.22 -8.67
N GLY A 57 2.59 5.85 -8.01
CA GLY A 57 2.43 7.30 -8.08
C GLY A 57 3.74 7.99 -7.69
N LEU A 58 4.24 8.90 -8.52
CA LEU A 58 5.52 9.56 -8.29
C LEU A 58 5.51 10.44 -7.02
N LYS A 59 4.34 10.96 -6.63
CA LYS A 59 4.17 11.87 -5.50
C LYS A 59 3.11 11.34 -4.54
N LEU A 60 3.41 11.39 -3.24
CA LEU A 60 2.50 11.02 -2.16
C LEU A 60 1.95 12.25 -1.48
N SER A 61 0.81 12.10 -0.82
CA SER A 61 0.23 13.12 0.04
C SER A 61 0.42 12.78 1.52
N VAL A 62 0.40 13.80 2.38
CA VAL A 62 0.26 13.59 3.83
C VAL A 62 -1.09 12.90 4.07
N ASP A 63 -1.15 12.04 5.09
CA ASP A 63 -2.23 11.14 5.43
C ASP A 63 -2.51 10.02 4.41
N GLU A 64 -1.63 9.82 3.43
CA GLU A 64 -1.78 8.73 2.48
C GLU A 64 -1.34 7.40 3.10
N ALA A 65 -2.20 6.39 3.00
CA ALA A 65 -1.92 5.05 3.48
C ALA A 65 -0.99 4.31 2.50
N VAL A 66 0.20 4.00 2.97
CA VAL A 66 1.29 3.40 2.19
C VAL A 66 1.79 2.14 2.88
N ASP A 67 2.48 1.26 2.16
CA ASP A 67 3.37 0.31 2.83
C ASP A 67 4.79 0.82 2.69
N ALA A 68 5.62 0.74 3.71
CA ALA A 68 6.98 1.25 3.61
C ALA A 68 7.97 0.28 4.24
N LYS A 69 9.21 0.33 3.76
CA LYS A 69 10.29 -0.50 4.27
C LYS A 69 10.75 0.08 5.62
N CYS A 70 10.59 -0.68 6.69
CA CYS A 70 11.06 -0.29 8.02
C CYS A 70 12.48 -0.82 8.22
N SER A 71 13.46 0.09 8.24
CA SER A 71 14.85 -0.30 8.46
C SER A 71 15.07 -0.86 9.87
N SER A 72 14.26 -0.40 10.83
CA SER A 72 14.27 -0.89 12.22
C SER A 72 13.76 -2.33 12.38
N GLN A 73 12.96 -2.84 11.43
CA GLN A 73 12.32 -4.15 11.49
C GLN A 73 12.82 -5.05 10.36
N ASN A 74 14.14 -5.25 10.30
CA ASN A 74 14.79 -6.15 9.34
C ASN A 74 14.36 -5.93 7.88
N ASP A 75 14.24 -4.65 7.48
CA ASP A 75 13.92 -4.29 6.10
C ASP A 75 12.54 -4.76 5.61
N GLU A 76 11.63 -5.05 6.55
CA GLU A 76 10.27 -5.48 6.29
C GLU A 76 9.40 -4.34 5.80
N VAL A 77 8.55 -4.65 4.82
CA VAL A 77 7.49 -3.79 4.33
C VAL A 77 6.29 -3.90 5.24
N MET A 78 5.96 -2.80 5.90
CA MET A 78 4.83 -2.70 6.81
C MET A 78 3.83 -1.63 6.36
N PRO A 79 2.54 -1.81 6.67
CA PRO A 79 1.55 -0.75 6.49
C PRO A 79 1.88 0.44 7.40
N GLY A 80 1.72 1.63 6.83
CA GLY A 80 1.91 2.89 7.51
C GLY A 80 1.16 4.02 6.83
N ARG A 81 1.34 5.21 7.36
CA ARG A 81 0.72 6.45 6.88
C ARG A 81 1.78 7.52 6.75
N VAL A 82 1.78 8.24 5.63
CA VAL A 82 2.65 9.40 5.47
C VAL A 82 2.16 10.48 6.43
N VAL A 83 2.93 10.81 7.46
CA VAL A 83 2.57 11.87 8.43
C VAL A 83 3.21 13.20 8.08
N ARG A 84 4.31 13.18 7.33
CA ARG A 84 5.02 14.39 6.93
C ARG A 84 5.77 14.17 5.62
N ILE A 85 5.93 15.24 4.85
CA ILE A 85 6.75 15.26 3.64
C ILE A 85 7.81 16.35 3.86
N ASP A 86 9.07 15.97 3.79
CA ASP A 86 10.21 16.87 3.95
C ASP A 86 10.97 16.93 2.61
N GLY A 87 10.91 18.08 1.93
CA GLY A 87 11.49 18.24 0.59
C GLY A 87 10.77 17.47 -0.52
N GLU A 88 11.51 17.07 -1.56
CA GLU A 88 10.94 16.41 -2.75
C GLU A 88 10.91 14.88 -2.66
N ASN A 89 11.82 14.29 -1.89
CA ASN A 89 12.00 12.83 -1.83
C ASN A 89 12.02 12.24 -0.41
N ALA A 90 11.96 13.04 0.66
CA ALA A 90 11.90 12.52 2.02
C ALA A 90 10.47 12.56 2.57
N TYR A 91 10.04 11.45 3.13
CA TYR A 91 8.69 11.26 3.64
C TYR A 91 8.80 10.59 5.00
N GLU A 92 8.12 11.15 5.99
CA GLU A 92 7.98 10.55 7.31
C GLU A 92 6.75 9.65 7.28
N VAL A 93 6.97 8.35 7.48
CA VAL A 93 5.91 7.36 7.56
C VAL A 93 5.79 6.91 9.01
N GLU A 94 4.59 7.02 9.56
CA GLU A 94 4.21 6.38 10.81
C GLU A 94 3.63 5.00 10.50
N PHE A 95 4.32 3.97 10.98
CA PHE A 95 3.86 2.59 10.89
C PHE A 95 2.79 2.30 11.94
N GLU A 96 1.91 1.33 11.67
CA GLU A 96 0.91 0.89 12.65
C GLU A 96 1.54 0.31 13.93
N SER A 97 2.82 -0.07 13.89
CA SER A 97 3.59 -0.46 15.07
C SER A 97 3.97 0.71 15.99
N GLY A 98 3.63 1.96 15.62
CA GLY A 98 3.98 3.18 16.36
C GLY A 98 5.37 3.74 16.03
N ILE A 99 6.10 3.11 15.11
CA ILE A 99 7.43 3.56 14.66
C ILE A 99 7.24 4.67 13.64
N ARG A 100 8.02 5.75 13.76
CA ARG A 100 8.11 6.80 12.74
C ARG A 100 9.50 6.80 12.14
N GLU A 101 9.59 6.65 10.82
CA GLU A 101 10.86 6.76 10.10
C GLU A 101 10.73 7.74 8.94
N THR A 102 11.79 8.52 8.73
CA THR A 102 11.95 9.32 7.51
C THR A 102 12.68 8.49 6.47
N MET A 103 12.09 8.35 5.29
CA MET A 103 12.64 7.54 4.22
C MET A 103 12.38 8.12 2.84
N GLU A 104 13.15 7.64 1.86
CA GLU A 104 13.03 8.07 0.48
C GLU A 104 11.77 7.48 -0.21
N ARG A 105 11.24 8.16 -1.24
CA ARG A 105 10.07 7.68 -2.02
C ARG A 105 10.22 6.23 -2.49
N LYS A 106 11.45 5.80 -2.84
CA LYS A 106 11.77 4.46 -3.34
C LYS A 106 11.52 3.33 -2.33
N TYR A 107 11.49 3.65 -1.02
CA TYR A 107 11.20 2.70 0.06
C TYR A 107 9.73 2.72 0.46
N ILE A 108 8.93 3.61 -0.14
CA ILE A 108 7.52 3.75 0.14
C ILE A 108 6.74 3.17 -1.04
N PHE A 109 5.80 2.31 -0.74
CA PHE A 109 4.99 1.58 -1.69
C PHE A 109 3.54 2.00 -1.52
N ALA A 110 3.13 2.96 -2.34
CA ALA A 110 1.75 3.41 -2.43
C ALA A 110 0.98 2.64 -3.49
N MET A 111 -0.30 2.95 -3.63
CA MET A 111 -1.17 2.28 -4.59
C MET A 111 -0.62 2.41 -6.02
N HIS A 112 -0.50 1.27 -6.70
CA HIS A 112 -0.09 1.18 -8.08
C HIS A 112 -1.30 1.56 -8.96
N SER A 113 -1.25 2.75 -9.57
CA SER A 113 -2.33 3.27 -10.40
C SER A 113 -1.87 3.46 -11.85
N SER A 114 -2.75 3.09 -12.76
CA SER A 114 -2.54 3.25 -14.20
C SER A 114 -2.73 4.73 -14.48
N GLY A 115 -1.64 5.42 -14.81
CA GLY A 115 -1.51 6.87 -14.72
C GLY A 115 -2.71 7.66 -15.24
N ILE A 116 -3.40 8.34 -14.31
CA ILE A 116 -3.82 9.74 -14.31
C ILE A 116 -3.98 10.05 -12.81
N GLY A 117 -3.18 10.99 -12.31
CA GLY A 117 -3.21 11.38 -10.92
C GLY A 117 -4.60 11.89 -10.54
N ASN A 118 -5.13 11.37 -9.45
CA ASN A 118 -6.10 12.06 -8.63
C ASN A 118 -5.89 11.56 -7.20
N GLY A 119 -5.24 12.39 -6.40
CA GLY A 119 -5.39 12.34 -4.95
C GLY A 119 -6.87 12.59 -4.64
N ALA A 120 -7.62 11.53 -4.34
CA ALA A 120 -8.97 11.55 -3.79
C ALA A 120 -9.32 10.11 -3.41
N SER A 121 -9.89 9.76 -2.27
CA SER A 121 -10.29 10.50 -1.08
C SER A 121 -10.60 9.39 -0.08
N ALA A 122 -9.73 9.14 0.90
CA ALA A 122 -10.18 8.46 2.11
C ALA A 122 -10.78 9.55 3.00
N VAL A 123 -12.08 9.75 2.77
CA VAL A 123 -13.08 10.39 3.63
C VAL A 123 -12.51 10.76 5.00
N LYS A 124 -12.41 12.09 5.27
CA LYS A 124 -12.50 12.62 6.63
C LYS A 124 -13.74 12.00 7.26
N ALA A 125 -13.55 11.04 8.18
CA ALA A 125 -14.61 10.66 9.09
C ALA A 125 -14.93 11.92 9.90
N ASN A 126 -16.09 12.49 9.58
CA ASN A 126 -16.58 13.73 10.15
C ASN A 126 -16.68 13.59 11.68
N ASN A 127 -16.11 14.57 12.38
CA ASN A 127 -16.64 14.99 13.67
C ASN A 127 -18.15 15.24 13.51
N ALA A 128 -18.97 14.40 14.12
CA ALA A 128 -20.27 14.79 14.66
C ALA A 128 -20.06 14.75 16.18
N ASP A 129 -19.78 15.90 16.81
CA ASP A 129 -20.79 16.82 17.35
C ASP A 129 -21.87 16.08 18.15
N GLU A 130 -21.71 16.11 19.47
CA GLU A 130 -22.82 16.50 20.34
C GLU A 130 -22.25 17.15 21.60
N SER A 131 -22.00 18.45 21.51
CA SER A 131 -21.97 19.33 22.66
C SER A 131 -23.32 20.03 22.74
N ARG A 132 -24.18 19.63 23.67
CA ARG A 132 -25.29 20.49 24.12
C ARG A 132 -25.56 20.25 25.61
N LYS A 133 -25.10 21.24 26.38
CA LYS A 133 -25.64 21.80 27.64
C LYS A 133 -26.39 20.88 28.60
#